data_AF-A0A6N9TXP4-F1
#
_entry.id   AF-A0A6N9TXP4-F1
#
_cell.length_a   1.000
_cell.length_b   1.000
_cell.length_c   1.000
_cell.angle_alpha   90.00
_cell.angle_beta   90.00
_cell.angle_gamma   90.00
#
_symmetry.space_group_name_H-M   'P 1'
#
loop_
_entity.id
_entity.type
_entity.pdbx_description
1 polymer ?
#
loop_
_entity_poly.entity_id
_entity_poly.type
_entity_poly.pdbx_seq_one_letter_code
_entity_poly.pdbx_strand_id
1 'polypeptide(L)'
;MPSFDTPEPISATAQVSAGSIHFAAADRSDTVVEVRPRDPEKELDVRAAKQTEVTCTGGMLHIRMPKQRNLFGRAGCVDIVVDLPAGSDVEVTGAWAEVRGDGRLGEVRVKTSAGDVRLGVTGALRLDASHGFIAVDRVEGPADISTSSGSMRIGTLDGVAVLKNSHGTTTVGRSTGDLRISGANGDIIVERAEGSVAATTAYGALRLAEVTRGSVQLETSYGAIDIGVRAGTAAWLDLGSGFGTVHNALTASDSPDGAEDTVEVRARTRFGNIGIHRAAPRG
;
A
#
# COMPACT_ATOMS: atom_id res chain seq x y z
N MET A 1 -12.22 -29.86 3.61
CA MET A 1 -11.09 -28.98 3.25
C MET A 1 -10.40 -29.63 2.07
N PRO A 2 -10.55 -29.12 0.83
CA PRO A 2 -9.73 -29.59 -0.29
C PRO A 2 -8.25 -29.29 -0.03
N SER A 3 -7.41 -30.25 -0.40
CA SER A 3 -5.95 -30.18 -0.36
C SER A 3 -5.41 -30.61 -1.72
N PHE A 4 -4.36 -29.93 -2.20
CA PHE A 4 -3.77 -30.12 -3.53
C PHE A 4 -2.25 -30.17 -3.43
N ASP A 5 -1.62 -31.17 -4.06
CA ASP A 5 -0.16 -31.24 -4.18
C ASP A 5 0.34 -30.11 -5.08
N THR A 6 1.12 -29.20 -4.50
CA THR A 6 1.62 -27.97 -5.14
C THR A 6 3.04 -27.70 -4.66
N PRO A 7 4.03 -28.49 -5.13
CA PRO A 7 5.42 -28.37 -4.67
C PRO A 7 6.12 -27.09 -5.13
N GLU A 8 5.54 -26.39 -6.10
CA GLU A 8 6.01 -25.10 -6.62
C GLU A 8 4.98 -24.00 -6.33
N PRO A 9 5.38 -22.72 -6.26
CA PRO A 9 4.48 -21.58 -6.13
C PRO A 9 3.36 -21.60 -7.19
N ILE A 10 2.15 -21.26 -6.75
CA ILE A 10 0.94 -21.31 -7.58
C ILE A 10 0.45 -19.91 -7.96
N SER A 11 -0.53 -19.86 -8.86
CA SER A 11 -1.35 -18.67 -9.12
C SER A 11 -2.74 -18.88 -8.54
N ALA A 12 -3.13 -18.11 -7.53
CA ALA A 12 -4.43 -18.19 -6.89
C ALA A 12 -5.33 -17.01 -7.25
N THR A 13 -6.49 -17.26 -7.85
CA THR A 13 -7.51 -16.24 -8.14
C THR A 13 -8.74 -16.48 -7.27
N ALA A 14 -9.17 -15.45 -6.53
CA ALA A 14 -10.33 -15.49 -5.66
C ALA A 14 -11.36 -14.41 -6.00
N GLN A 15 -12.62 -14.82 -6.19
CA GLN A 15 -13.77 -13.94 -6.32
C GLN A 15 -14.63 -14.04 -5.06
N VAL A 16 -14.50 -13.05 -4.18
CA VAL A 16 -15.12 -13.02 -2.85
C VAL A 16 -16.16 -11.90 -2.80
N SER A 17 -17.45 -12.25 -2.85
CA SER A 17 -18.52 -11.25 -2.88
C SER A 17 -18.62 -10.50 -1.55
N ALA A 18 -18.62 -11.23 -0.43
CA ALA A 18 -18.66 -10.67 0.92
C ALA A 18 -17.98 -11.61 1.92
N GLY A 19 -17.18 -11.05 2.83
CA GLY A 19 -16.52 -11.78 3.90
C GLY A 19 -15.02 -11.53 3.98
N SER A 20 -14.24 -12.54 4.33
CA SER A 20 -12.78 -12.44 4.42
C SER A 20 -12.07 -13.52 3.62
N ILE A 21 -10.88 -13.19 3.15
CA ILE A 21 -9.93 -14.15 2.61
C ILE A 21 -8.55 -13.93 3.22
N HIS A 22 -7.96 -15.01 3.73
CA HIS A 22 -6.64 -15.03 4.32
C HIS A 22 -5.73 -15.98 3.54
N PHE A 23 -4.65 -15.45 2.97
CA PHE A 23 -3.57 -16.23 2.39
C PHE A 23 -2.44 -16.38 3.40
N ALA A 24 -2.09 -17.61 3.75
CA ALA A 24 -0.95 -17.95 4.60
C ALA A 24 0.13 -18.62 3.75
N ALA A 25 1.14 -17.84 3.38
CA ALA A 25 2.24 -18.28 2.52
C ALA A 25 3.41 -18.79 3.37
N ALA A 26 3.76 -20.07 3.22
CA ALA A 26 4.80 -20.72 4.02
C ALA A 26 5.67 -21.66 3.17
N ASP A 27 6.78 -22.14 3.74
CA ASP A 27 7.56 -23.22 3.13
C ASP A 27 6.78 -24.54 3.25
N ARG A 28 6.00 -24.84 2.21
CA ARG A 28 5.10 -25.99 2.10
C ARG A 28 4.98 -26.43 0.65
N SER A 29 4.64 -27.70 0.45
CA SER A 29 4.50 -28.32 -0.88
C SER A 29 3.06 -28.66 -1.24
N ASP A 30 2.10 -28.15 -0.49
CA ASP A 30 0.68 -28.38 -0.65
C ASP A 30 -0.11 -27.06 -0.53
N THR A 31 -1.31 -27.07 -1.10
CA THR A 31 -2.26 -25.96 -1.00
C THR A 31 -3.53 -26.47 -0.36
N VAL A 32 -3.95 -25.85 0.75
CA VAL A 32 -5.16 -26.21 1.48
C VAL A 32 -6.12 -25.02 1.45
N VAL A 33 -7.39 -25.29 1.14
CA VAL A 33 -8.42 -24.26 1.18
C VAL A 33 -9.49 -24.67 2.19
N GLU A 34 -9.76 -23.76 3.13
CA GLU A 34 -10.86 -23.86 4.06
C GLU A 34 -11.88 -22.77 3.74
N VAL A 35 -13.15 -23.16 3.57
CA VAL A 35 -14.26 -22.22 3.36
C VAL A 35 -15.28 -22.46 4.46
N ARG A 36 -15.58 -21.41 5.22
CA ARG A 36 -16.54 -21.46 6.33
C ARG A 36 -17.59 -20.37 6.19
N PRO A 37 -18.83 -20.62 6.65
CA PRO A 37 -19.76 -19.52 6.86
C PRO A 37 -19.21 -18.61 7.96
N ARG A 38 -19.35 -17.30 7.80
CA ARG A 38 -18.98 -16.34 8.85
C ARG A 38 -19.86 -16.52 10.09
N ASP A 39 -21.16 -16.68 9.87
CA ASP A 39 -22.13 -17.05 10.90
C ASP A 39 -22.78 -18.41 10.55
N PRO A 40 -22.50 -19.48 11.32
CA PRO A 40 -23.04 -20.81 11.05
C PRO A 40 -24.54 -20.94 11.35
N GLU A 41 -25.14 -20.01 12.10
CA GLU A 41 -26.58 -20.00 12.39
C GLU A 41 -27.37 -19.27 11.28
N LYS A 42 -26.68 -18.51 10.44
CA LYS A 42 -27.27 -17.75 9.34
C LYS A 42 -27.30 -18.57 8.05
N GLU A 43 -28.50 -18.98 7.64
CA GLU A 43 -28.71 -19.81 6.44
C GLU A 43 -28.06 -19.26 5.17
N LEU A 44 -28.03 -17.93 4.99
CA LEU A 44 -27.38 -17.28 3.85
C LEU A 44 -25.87 -17.52 3.81
N ASP A 45 -25.20 -17.46 4.97
CA ASP A 45 -23.76 -17.64 5.09
C ASP A 45 -23.42 -19.13 4.90
N VAL A 46 -24.19 -20.03 5.53
CA VAL A 46 -24.08 -21.49 5.34
C VAL A 46 -24.25 -21.88 3.87
N ARG A 47 -25.24 -21.30 3.20
CA ARG A 47 -25.48 -21.54 1.77
C ARG A 47 -24.35 -21.00 0.91
N ALA A 48 -23.86 -19.78 1.18
CA ALA A 48 -22.75 -19.19 0.44
C ALA A 48 -21.47 -20.03 0.56
N ALA A 49 -21.15 -20.50 1.77
CA ALA A 49 -19.99 -21.37 2.01
C ALA A 49 -20.10 -22.70 1.24
N LYS A 50 -21.25 -23.38 1.31
CA LYS A 50 -21.49 -24.65 0.58
C LYS A 50 -21.47 -24.51 -0.94
N GLN A 51 -21.81 -23.33 -1.45
CA GLN A 51 -21.87 -23.03 -2.89
C GLN A 51 -20.59 -22.38 -3.42
N THR A 52 -19.59 -22.15 -2.55
CA THR A 52 -18.29 -21.64 -2.99
C THR A 52 -17.54 -22.75 -3.70
N GLU A 53 -17.18 -22.50 -4.95
CA GLU A 53 -16.43 -23.42 -5.78
C GLU A 53 -14.93 -23.21 -5.54
N VAL A 54 -14.21 -24.31 -5.31
CA VAL A 54 -12.75 -24.33 -5.18
C VAL A 54 -12.21 -25.38 -6.14
N THR A 55 -11.41 -24.95 -7.11
CA THR A 55 -10.73 -25.84 -8.06
C THR A 55 -9.24 -25.51 -8.09
N CYS A 56 -8.39 -26.53 -8.17
CA CYS A 56 -6.97 -26.34 -8.39
C CYS A 56 -6.50 -27.31 -9.47
N THR A 57 -5.97 -26.77 -10.57
CA THR A 57 -5.49 -27.55 -11.70
C THR A 57 -4.22 -26.94 -12.23
N GLY A 58 -3.14 -27.72 -12.33
CA GLY A 58 -1.88 -27.27 -12.92
C GLY A 58 -1.27 -26.02 -12.26
N GLY A 59 -1.32 -25.94 -10.92
CA GLY A 59 -0.82 -24.78 -10.17
C GLY A 59 -1.69 -23.52 -10.28
N MET A 60 -2.92 -23.64 -10.80
CA MET A 60 -3.90 -22.56 -10.81
C MET A 60 -5.02 -22.87 -9.83
N LEU A 61 -5.08 -22.12 -8.72
CA LEU A 61 -6.18 -22.20 -7.76
C LEU A 61 -7.24 -21.17 -8.12
N HIS A 62 -8.49 -21.61 -8.24
CA HIS A 62 -9.65 -20.75 -8.44
C HIS A 62 -10.64 -20.92 -7.30
N ILE A 63 -10.97 -19.82 -6.64
CA ILE A 63 -12.01 -19.74 -5.60
C ILE A 63 -13.09 -18.79 -6.10
N ARG A 64 -14.33 -19.28 -6.19
CA ARG A 64 -15.46 -18.49 -6.69
C ARG A 64 -16.67 -18.64 -5.79
N MET A 65 -17.07 -17.53 -5.17
CA MET A 65 -18.36 -17.46 -4.50
C MET A 65 -19.51 -17.43 -5.52
N PRO A 66 -20.69 -17.97 -5.18
CA PRO A 66 -21.84 -17.98 -6.08
C PRO A 66 -22.27 -16.54 -6.40
N LYS A 67 -22.50 -16.25 -7.69
CA LYS A 67 -23.08 -14.96 -8.10
C LYS A 67 -24.49 -14.83 -7.51
N GLN A 68 -24.80 -13.68 -6.92
CA GLN A 68 -26.17 -13.39 -6.49
C GLN A 68 -27.10 -13.36 -7.71
N ARG A 69 -28.16 -14.17 -7.70
CA ARG A 69 -29.21 -14.16 -8.74
C ARG A 69 -30.20 -13.00 -8.61
N ASN A 70 -30.23 -12.31 -7.46
CA ASN A 70 -31.17 -11.22 -7.20
C ASN A 70 -30.42 -9.92 -6.84
N LEU A 71 -30.69 -8.84 -7.59
CA LEU A 71 -30.08 -7.52 -7.45
C LEU A 71 -30.35 -6.80 -6.10
N PHE A 72 -31.27 -7.34 -5.28
CA PHE A 72 -31.73 -6.76 -4.01
C PHE A 72 -31.55 -7.69 -2.79
N GLY A 73 -30.92 -8.87 -2.94
CA GLY A 73 -30.70 -9.80 -1.82
C GLY A 73 -29.43 -9.47 -1.02
N ARG A 74 -29.40 -9.74 0.29
CA ARG A 74 -28.15 -9.72 1.06
C ARG A 74 -27.25 -10.89 0.63
N ALA A 75 -25.97 -10.63 0.39
CA ALA A 75 -25.00 -11.69 0.13
C ALA A 75 -24.71 -12.45 1.43
N GLY A 76 -24.49 -13.76 1.34
CA GLY A 76 -23.94 -14.52 2.45
C GLY A 76 -22.46 -14.18 2.63
N CYS A 77 -22.01 -14.13 3.87
CA CYS A 77 -20.60 -13.87 4.21
C CYS A 77 -19.85 -15.18 4.44
N VAL A 78 -18.65 -15.29 3.90
CA VAL A 78 -17.76 -16.45 4.12
C VAL A 78 -16.41 -16.01 4.61
N ASP A 79 -15.77 -16.86 5.39
CA ASP A 79 -14.36 -16.72 5.74
C ASP A 79 -13.59 -17.83 5.03
N ILE A 80 -12.61 -17.43 4.23
CA ILE A 80 -11.79 -18.30 3.40
C ILE A 80 -10.36 -18.24 3.92
N VAL A 81 -9.76 -19.40 4.19
CA VAL A 81 -8.34 -19.53 4.50
C VAL A 81 -7.68 -20.33 3.39
N VAL A 82 -6.60 -19.78 2.84
CA VAL A 82 -5.81 -20.37 1.76
C VAL A 82 -4.38 -20.49 2.25
N ASP A 83 -4.00 -21.73 2.44
CA ASP A 83 -2.71 -22.18 2.91
C ASP A 83 -1.91 -22.57 1.67
N LEU A 84 -0.81 -21.88 1.35
CA LEU A 84 -0.13 -22.05 0.04
C LEU A 84 1.40 -21.91 0.10
N PRO A 85 2.15 -22.40 -0.91
CA PRO A 85 3.61 -22.25 -0.98
C PRO A 85 4.06 -20.78 -1.07
N ALA A 86 5.12 -20.43 -0.33
CA ALA A 86 5.71 -19.10 -0.35
C ALA A 86 6.13 -18.69 -1.77
N GLY A 87 5.87 -17.42 -2.11
CA GLY A 87 6.13 -16.87 -3.44
C GLY A 87 5.00 -17.08 -4.45
N SER A 88 3.86 -17.65 -4.04
CA SER A 88 2.69 -17.78 -4.91
C SER A 88 2.06 -16.43 -5.23
N ASP A 89 1.56 -16.28 -6.45
CA ASP A 89 0.85 -15.10 -6.92
C ASP A 89 -0.61 -15.17 -6.49
N VAL A 90 -1.19 -14.03 -6.10
CA VAL A 90 -2.59 -13.96 -5.67
C VAL A 90 -3.33 -12.83 -6.37
N GLU A 91 -4.52 -13.13 -6.87
CA GLU A 91 -5.45 -12.17 -7.43
C GLU A 91 -6.79 -12.25 -6.69
N VAL A 92 -7.23 -11.15 -6.09
CA VAL A 92 -8.49 -11.08 -5.35
C VAL A 92 -9.39 -10.01 -5.96
N THR A 93 -10.62 -10.37 -6.28
CA THR A 93 -11.68 -9.42 -6.60
C THR A 93 -12.84 -9.59 -5.62
N GLY A 94 -13.28 -8.50 -5.01
CA GLY A 94 -14.42 -8.52 -4.10
C GLY A 94 -15.19 -7.22 -4.02
N ALA A 95 -16.43 -7.29 -3.54
CA ALA A 95 -17.23 -6.10 -3.27
C ALA A 95 -17.11 -5.68 -1.79
N TRP A 96 -17.17 -6.65 -0.89
CA TRP A 96 -17.10 -6.45 0.56
C TRP A 96 -16.14 -7.46 1.19
N ALA A 97 -14.89 -7.46 0.72
CA ALA A 97 -13.90 -8.46 1.06
C ALA A 97 -12.75 -7.85 1.86
N GLU A 98 -12.56 -8.36 3.08
CA GLU A 98 -11.33 -8.17 3.84
C GLU A 98 -10.26 -9.13 3.29
N VAL A 99 -9.07 -8.61 2.98
CA VAL A 99 -7.97 -9.38 2.40
C VAL A 99 -6.80 -9.37 3.37
N ARG A 100 -6.36 -10.57 3.77
CA ARG A 100 -5.16 -10.75 4.59
C ARG A 100 -4.16 -11.62 3.84
N GLY A 101 -2.90 -11.22 3.83
CA GLY A 101 -1.79 -12.02 3.32
C GLY A 101 -0.66 -12.05 4.33
N ASP A 102 -0.41 -13.22 4.92
CA ASP A 102 0.70 -13.46 5.84
C ASP A 102 1.80 -14.29 5.12
N GLY A 103 3.06 -14.07 5.50
CA GLY A 103 4.22 -14.66 4.83
C GLY A 103 4.68 -13.90 3.59
N ARG A 104 5.49 -14.55 2.74
CA ARG A 104 6.00 -13.96 1.49
C ARG A 104 5.15 -14.41 0.31
N LEU A 105 4.34 -13.51 -0.21
CA LEU A 105 3.59 -13.69 -1.45
C LEU A 105 4.43 -13.22 -2.66
N GLY A 106 4.11 -13.76 -3.84
CA GLY A 106 4.64 -13.31 -5.13
C GLY A 106 3.98 -12.01 -5.58
N GLU A 107 3.55 -11.94 -6.84
CA GLU A 107 2.72 -10.84 -7.34
C GLU A 107 1.34 -10.84 -6.66
N VAL A 108 0.91 -9.68 -6.19
CA VAL A 108 -0.38 -9.50 -5.52
C VAL A 108 -1.22 -8.50 -6.29
N ARG A 109 -2.41 -8.93 -6.70
CA ARG A 109 -3.44 -8.08 -7.32
C ARG A 109 -4.70 -8.09 -6.47
N VAL A 110 -5.13 -6.94 -5.98
CA VAL A 110 -6.36 -6.84 -5.18
C VAL A 110 -7.24 -5.75 -5.76
N LYS A 111 -8.51 -6.09 -6.00
CA LYS A 111 -9.55 -5.14 -6.35
C LYS A 111 -10.73 -5.31 -5.40
N THR A 112 -11.00 -4.31 -4.56
CA THR A 112 -12.10 -4.36 -3.59
C THR A 112 -12.88 -3.05 -3.54
N SER A 113 -14.20 -3.12 -3.44
CA SER A 113 -15.00 -1.90 -3.20
C SER A 113 -14.97 -1.50 -1.73
N ALA A 114 -15.03 -2.45 -0.81
CA ALA A 114 -14.98 -2.20 0.62
C ALA A 114 -14.30 -3.36 1.36
N GLY A 115 -13.49 -3.01 2.35
CA GLY A 115 -12.82 -3.97 3.23
C GLY A 115 -11.36 -3.59 3.45
N ASP A 116 -10.83 -3.97 4.61
CA ASP A 116 -9.42 -3.75 4.92
C ASP A 116 -8.53 -4.70 4.11
N VAL A 117 -7.37 -4.20 3.70
CA VAL A 117 -6.33 -5.02 3.06
C VAL A 117 -5.09 -4.96 3.94
N ARG A 118 -4.65 -6.12 4.44
CA ARG A 118 -3.43 -6.26 5.24
C ARG A 118 -2.51 -7.28 4.60
N LEU A 119 -1.32 -6.85 4.19
CA LEU A 119 -0.34 -7.70 3.51
C LEU A 119 1.00 -7.62 4.25
N GLY A 120 1.62 -8.77 4.52
CA GLY A 120 2.97 -8.86 5.07
C GLY A 120 4.00 -8.49 4.01
N VAL A 121 4.65 -9.52 3.41
CA VAL A 121 5.64 -9.33 2.34
C VAL A 121 5.04 -9.75 1.01
N THR A 122 5.15 -8.89 0.01
CA THR A 122 4.70 -9.18 -1.36
C THR A 122 5.81 -8.87 -2.36
N GLY A 123 5.79 -9.52 -3.52
CA GLY A 123 6.50 -9.06 -4.72
C GLY A 123 5.83 -7.81 -5.30
N ALA A 124 5.64 -7.76 -6.62
CA ALA A 124 4.91 -6.66 -7.27
C ALA A 124 3.47 -6.54 -6.73
N LEU A 125 3.01 -5.32 -6.48
CA LEU A 125 1.70 -5.08 -5.87
C LEU A 125 0.85 -4.15 -6.74
N ARG A 126 -0.35 -4.60 -7.10
CA ARG A 126 -1.40 -3.77 -7.68
C ARG A 126 -2.65 -3.84 -6.81
N LEU A 127 -3.04 -2.72 -6.20
CA LEU A 127 -4.15 -2.68 -5.27
C LEU A 127 -5.09 -1.52 -5.62
N ASP A 128 -6.35 -1.84 -5.89
CA ASP A 128 -7.43 -0.87 -6.09
C ASP A 128 -8.52 -1.11 -5.04
N ALA A 129 -8.64 -0.18 -4.09
CA ALA A 129 -9.67 -0.21 -3.05
C ALA A 129 -10.55 1.04 -3.16
N SER A 130 -11.86 0.94 -2.93
CA SER A 130 -12.68 2.16 -2.81
C SER A 130 -12.77 2.63 -1.35
N HIS A 131 -13.00 1.71 -0.42
CA HIS A 131 -13.12 2.01 1.00
C HIS A 131 -12.37 0.98 1.86
N GLY A 132 -11.62 1.45 2.86
CA GLY A 132 -11.01 0.58 3.86
C GLY A 132 -9.60 1.02 4.23
N PHE A 133 -9.04 0.37 5.25
CA PHE A 133 -7.66 0.57 5.64
C PHE A 133 -6.73 -0.33 4.84
N ILE A 134 -5.65 0.23 4.30
CA ILE A 134 -4.59 -0.52 3.62
C ILE A 134 -3.36 -0.51 4.52
N ALA A 135 -2.89 -1.70 4.92
CA ALA A 135 -1.58 -1.89 5.53
C ALA A 135 -0.76 -2.89 4.72
N VAL A 136 0.47 -2.49 4.36
CA VAL A 136 1.42 -3.36 3.70
C VAL A 136 2.76 -3.24 4.41
N ASP A 137 3.31 -4.33 4.92
CA ASP A 137 4.58 -4.27 5.67
C ASP A 137 5.76 -4.07 4.72
N ARG A 138 5.84 -4.83 3.63
CA ARG A 138 6.91 -4.71 2.63
C ARG A 138 6.47 -5.12 1.23
N VAL A 139 6.86 -4.30 0.24
CA VAL A 139 6.73 -4.62 -1.20
C VAL A 139 8.13 -4.75 -1.81
N GLU A 140 8.45 -5.93 -2.32
CA GLU A 140 9.71 -6.29 -2.99
C GLU A 140 9.51 -6.22 -4.52
N GLY A 141 9.29 -5.02 -5.04
CA GLY A 141 9.01 -4.79 -6.45
C GLY A 141 8.23 -3.50 -6.71
N PRO A 142 7.71 -3.30 -7.93
CA PRO A 142 6.88 -2.15 -8.24
C PRO A 142 5.53 -2.19 -7.51
N ALA A 143 5.04 -1.02 -7.10
CA ALA A 143 3.76 -0.87 -6.41
C ALA A 143 2.85 0.16 -7.12
N ASP A 144 1.59 -0.21 -7.38
CA ASP A 144 0.52 0.69 -7.82
C ASP A 144 -0.68 0.50 -6.88
N ILE A 145 -0.84 1.43 -5.93
CA ILE A 145 -1.86 1.35 -4.87
C ILE A 145 -2.77 2.56 -4.99
N SER A 146 -4.06 2.32 -5.19
CA SER A 146 -5.09 3.34 -5.32
C SER A 146 -6.19 3.10 -4.29
N THR A 147 -6.51 4.12 -3.50
CA THR A 147 -7.69 4.13 -2.63
C THR A 147 -8.51 5.41 -2.78
N SER A 148 -9.83 5.28 -2.72
CA SER A 148 -10.70 6.46 -2.72
C SER A 148 -10.92 7.01 -1.31
N SER A 149 -11.04 6.14 -0.31
CA SER A 149 -11.28 6.57 1.07
C SER A 149 -10.73 5.56 2.07
N GLY A 150 -9.95 6.07 3.02
CA GLY A 150 -9.30 5.31 4.07
C GLY A 150 -7.83 5.68 4.22
N SER A 151 -7.19 5.22 5.29
CA SER A 151 -5.76 5.43 5.48
C SER A 151 -4.94 4.35 4.79
N MET A 152 -3.76 4.73 4.32
CA MET A 152 -2.78 3.84 3.70
C MET A 152 -1.50 3.88 4.53
N ARG A 153 -1.07 2.72 5.03
CA ARG A 153 0.18 2.56 5.78
C ARG A 153 1.06 1.54 5.09
N ILE A 154 2.17 2.00 4.55
CA ILE A 154 3.16 1.16 3.89
C ILE A 154 4.44 1.19 4.72
N GLY A 155 4.95 0.02 5.12
CA GLY A 155 6.19 -0.08 5.87
C GLY A 155 7.40 0.20 4.99
N THR A 156 7.68 -0.68 4.03
CA THR A 156 8.84 -0.58 3.12
C THR A 156 8.45 -0.80 1.67
N LEU A 157 8.97 0.05 0.78
CA LEU A 157 8.86 -0.07 -0.68
C LEU A 157 10.25 -0.25 -1.29
N ASP A 158 10.54 -1.45 -1.78
CA ASP A 158 11.80 -1.80 -2.45
C ASP A 158 11.65 -1.76 -3.98
N GLY A 159 11.24 -0.61 -4.52
CA GLY A 159 10.99 -0.43 -5.94
C GLY A 159 10.30 0.90 -6.24
N VAL A 160 9.93 1.10 -7.51
CA VAL A 160 9.14 2.27 -7.93
C VAL A 160 7.71 2.12 -7.43
N ALA A 161 7.16 3.16 -6.82
CA ALA A 161 5.84 3.12 -6.22
C ALA A 161 4.98 4.32 -6.65
N VAL A 162 3.73 4.03 -7.01
CA VAL A 162 2.69 5.02 -7.28
C VAL A 162 1.55 4.80 -6.29
N LEU A 163 1.32 5.78 -5.42
CA LEU A 163 0.30 5.75 -4.39
C LEU A 163 -0.74 6.85 -4.68
N LYS A 164 -2.02 6.50 -4.68
CA LYS A 164 -3.13 7.44 -4.86
C LYS A 164 -4.11 7.30 -3.72
N ASN A 165 -4.44 8.40 -3.05
CA ASN A 165 -5.44 8.42 -1.99
C ASN A 165 -6.28 9.70 -2.05
N SER A 166 -7.55 9.58 -2.37
CA SER A 166 -8.42 10.76 -2.43
C SER A 166 -8.79 11.30 -1.05
N HIS A 167 -8.98 10.42 -0.05
CA HIS A 167 -9.40 10.80 1.29
C HIS A 167 -8.74 9.92 2.35
N GLY A 168 -7.89 10.51 3.17
CA GLY A 168 -7.21 9.86 4.29
C GLY A 168 -5.70 10.03 4.26
N THR A 169 -5.07 9.72 5.38
CA THR A 169 -3.63 9.86 5.55
C THR A 169 -2.88 8.75 4.81
N THR A 170 -1.80 9.11 4.13
CA THR A 170 -0.85 8.17 3.53
C THR A 170 0.45 8.23 4.32
N THR A 171 0.90 7.08 4.84
CA THR A 171 2.15 6.96 5.58
C THR A 171 3.04 5.91 4.93
N VAL A 172 4.29 6.29 4.62
CA VAL A 172 5.32 5.41 4.08
C VAL A 172 6.52 5.42 5.02
N GLY A 173 6.91 4.24 5.53
CA GLY A 173 8.05 4.11 6.44
C GLY A 173 9.40 4.27 5.73
N ARG A 174 9.62 3.55 4.64
CA ARG A 174 10.86 3.62 3.86
C ARG A 174 10.59 3.37 2.38
N SER A 175 11.22 4.15 1.53
CA SER A 175 11.22 3.93 0.08
C SER A 175 12.65 3.95 -0.45
N THR A 176 13.05 2.88 -1.15
CA THR A 176 14.39 2.78 -1.76
C THR A 176 14.44 3.28 -3.20
N GLY A 177 13.31 3.13 -3.92
CA GLY A 177 13.13 3.60 -5.29
C GLY A 177 12.39 4.93 -5.37
N ASP A 178 11.95 5.27 -6.57
CA ASP A 178 11.17 6.49 -6.80
C ASP A 178 9.73 6.33 -6.31
N LEU A 179 9.27 7.34 -5.58
CA LEU A 179 7.96 7.35 -4.92
C LEU A 179 7.11 8.51 -5.44
N ARG A 180 5.97 8.19 -6.05
CA ARG A 180 4.97 9.17 -6.47
C ARG A 180 3.70 9.02 -5.64
N ILE A 181 3.28 10.07 -4.96
CA ILE A 181 2.07 10.09 -4.13
C ILE A 181 1.13 11.19 -4.61
N SER A 182 -0.12 10.84 -4.90
CA SER A 182 -1.18 11.79 -5.23
C SER A 182 -2.30 11.68 -4.20
N GLY A 183 -2.34 12.66 -3.30
CA GLY A 183 -3.41 12.89 -2.34
C GLY A 183 -4.44 13.90 -2.84
N ALA A 184 -5.62 13.92 -2.23
CA ALA A 184 -6.53 15.07 -2.33
C ALA A 184 -6.89 15.66 -0.97
N ASN A 185 -7.32 14.84 0.00
CA ASN A 185 -7.72 15.27 1.33
C ASN A 185 -7.11 14.38 2.40
N GLY A 186 -5.90 14.71 2.82
CA GLY A 186 -5.17 13.97 3.83
C GLY A 186 -3.69 14.29 3.83
N ASP A 187 -3.06 14.04 4.97
CA ASP A 187 -1.62 14.21 5.14
C ASP A 187 -0.86 13.11 4.41
N ILE A 188 0.32 13.47 3.91
CA ILE A 188 1.27 12.52 3.36
C ILE A 188 2.54 12.57 4.21
N ILE A 189 2.89 11.44 4.80
CA ILE A 189 4.05 11.28 5.68
C ILE A 189 4.97 10.23 5.08
N VAL A 190 6.20 10.61 4.77
CA VAL A 190 7.27 9.72 4.34
C VAL A 190 8.38 9.82 5.38
N GLU A 191 8.63 8.72 6.10
CA GLU A 191 9.62 8.70 7.18
C GLU A 191 11.06 8.64 6.63
N ARG A 192 11.28 7.91 5.54
CA ARG A 192 12.58 7.85 4.86
C ARG A 192 12.43 7.64 3.36
N ALA A 193 13.11 8.50 2.59
CA ALA A 193 13.28 8.35 1.15
C ALA A 193 14.77 8.25 0.80
N GLU A 194 15.14 7.16 0.13
CA GLU A 194 16.47 6.96 -0.44
C GLU A 194 16.48 7.25 -1.96
N GLY A 195 15.32 7.34 -2.60
CA GLY A 195 15.13 7.73 -4.00
C GLY A 195 14.37 9.05 -4.16
N SER A 196 13.94 9.35 -5.39
CA SER A 196 13.19 10.57 -5.69
C SER A 196 11.77 10.49 -5.13
N VAL A 197 11.22 11.62 -4.68
CA VAL A 197 9.86 11.72 -4.14
C VAL A 197 9.09 12.82 -4.85
N ALA A 198 7.95 12.48 -5.43
CA ALA A 198 6.98 13.45 -5.93
C ALA A 198 5.66 13.26 -5.19
N ALA A 199 5.29 14.19 -4.31
CA ALA A 199 4.06 14.11 -3.53
C ALA A 199 3.20 15.38 -3.68
N THR A 200 1.92 15.20 -4.00
CA THR A 200 0.96 16.29 -4.15
C THR A 200 -0.30 16.04 -3.33
N THR A 201 -0.84 17.04 -2.65
CA THR A 201 -2.17 16.96 -2.02
C THR A 201 -2.91 18.29 -2.13
N ALA A 202 -4.25 18.30 -2.21
CA ALA A 202 -4.98 19.56 -2.24
C ALA A 202 -5.13 20.14 -0.82
N TYR A 203 -5.46 19.28 0.14
CA TYR A 203 -5.64 19.61 1.55
C TYR A 203 -4.92 18.59 2.41
N GLY A 204 -3.90 19.04 3.14
CA GLY A 204 -3.10 18.20 4.01
C GLY A 204 -1.66 18.69 4.09
N ALA A 205 -1.02 18.34 5.20
CA ALA A 205 0.41 18.55 5.38
C ALA A 205 1.23 17.50 4.63
N LEU A 206 2.40 17.91 4.15
CA LEU A 206 3.38 17.01 3.56
C LEU A 206 4.59 16.96 4.49
N ARG A 207 4.93 15.77 4.98
CA ARG A 207 6.11 15.57 5.81
C ARG A 207 7.03 14.53 5.17
N LEU A 208 8.24 14.93 4.88
CA LEU A 208 9.33 14.05 4.47
C LEU A 208 10.41 14.11 5.55
N ALA A 209 10.42 13.15 6.47
CA ALA A 209 11.23 13.25 7.68
C ALA A 209 12.74 13.07 7.42
N GLU A 210 13.12 12.28 6.43
CA GLU A 210 14.50 12.10 5.99
C GLU A 210 14.55 11.81 4.48
N VAL A 211 15.27 12.63 3.72
CA VAL A 211 15.67 12.35 2.34
C VAL A 211 17.19 12.27 2.20
N THR A 212 17.64 11.28 1.42
CA THR A 212 19.07 10.99 1.23
C THR A 212 19.62 11.57 -0.07
N ARG A 213 18.94 11.37 -1.20
CA ARG A 213 19.37 11.78 -2.55
C ARG A 213 18.20 11.91 -3.51
N GLY A 214 18.45 12.40 -4.72
CA GLY A 214 17.48 12.45 -5.82
C GLY A 214 16.72 13.77 -5.90
N SER A 215 15.52 13.74 -6.49
CA SER A 215 14.65 14.92 -6.62
C SER A 215 13.45 14.80 -5.69
N VAL A 216 13.17 15.86 -4.95
CA VAL A 216 12.01 16.01 -4.07
C VAL A 216 11.11 17.10 -4.62
N GLN A 217 9.89 16.74 -4.99
CA GLN A 217 8.86 17.66 -5.48
C GLN A 217 7.62 17.52 -4.58
N LEU A 218 7.38 18.53 -3.74
CA LEU A 218 6.28 18.54 -2.79
C LEU A 218 5.33 19.71 -3.09
N GLU A 219 4.05 19.44 -3.26
CA GLU A 219 3.05 20.47 -3.54
C GLU A 219 1.78 20.29 -2.72
N THR A 220 1.36 21.34 -2.00
CA THR A 220 0.05 21.38 -1.35
C THR A 220 -0.66 22.70 -1.56
N SER A 221 -1.98 22.69 -1.77
CA SER A 221 -2.73 23.96 -1.81
C SER A 221 -2.98 24.50 -0.40
N TYR A 222 -3.28 23.62 0.55
CA TYR A 222 -3.56 23.96 1.94
C TYR A 222 -2.84 22.98 2.86
N GLY A 223 -1.78 23.44 3.51
CA GLY A 223 -1.01 22.62 4.43
C GLY A 223 0.44 23.10 4.54
N ALA A 224 1.06 22.71 5.65
CA ALA A 224 2.48 22.91 5.84
C ALA A 224 3.28 21.82 5.10
N ILE A 225 4.50 22.17 4.70
CA ILE A 225 5.48 21.22 4.17
C ILE A 225 6.66 21.19 5.15
N ASP A 226 7.07 20.00 5.56
CA ASP A 226 8.19 19.77 6.48
C ASP A 226 9.17 18.78 5.83
N ILE A 227 10.44 19.18 5.69
CA ILE A 227 11.45 18.42 4.96
C ILE A 227 12.72 18.28 5.81
N GLY A 228 13.06 17.04 6.14
CA GLY A 228 14.33 16.68 6.76
C GLY A 228 15.32 16.18 5.71
N VAL A 229 16.47 16.84 5.58
CA VAL A 229 17.57 16.41 4.72
C VAL A 229 18.61 15.65 5.55
N ARG A 230 19.05 14.49 5.08
CA ARG A 230 20.09 13.71 5.75
C ARG A 230 21.36 14.53 6.00
N ALA A 231 22.03 14.27 7.12
CA ALA A 231 23.33 14.88 7.40
C ALA A 231 24.37 14.41 6.35
N GLY A 232 25.21 15.33 5.86
CA GLY A 232 26.19 15.04 4.81
C GLY A 232 25.67 15.20 3.38
N THR A 233 24.35 15.31 3.17
CA THR A 233 23.75 15.55 1.84
C THR A 233 23.75 17.04 1.51
N ALA A 234 24.22 17.42 0.32
CA ALA A 234 24.07 18.77 -0.21
C ALA A 234 22.66 18.96 -0.80
N ALA A 235 22.00 20.07 -0.49
CA ALA A 235 20.62 20.33 -0.93
C ALA A 235 20.53 21.60 -1.77
N TRP A 236 19.99 21.48 -2.98
CA TRP A 236 19.58 22.62 -3.79
C TRP A 236 18.10 22.89 -3.54
N LEU A 237 17.73 24.15 -3.29
CA LEU A 237 16.41 24.49 -2.76
C LEU A 237 15.66 25.49 -3.66
N ASP A 238 14.44 25.12 -4.03
CA ASP A 238 13.42 25.99 -4.62
C ASP A 238 12.14 25.90 -3.79
N LEU A 239 12.02 26.77 -2.79
CA LEU A 239 10.93 26.75 -1.82
C LEU A 239 10.06 27.99 -2.00
N GLY A 240 8.74 27.82 -2.03
CA GLY A 240 7.82 28.96 -2.12
C GLY A 240 6.49 28.72 -1.43
N SER A 241 6.12 29.65 -0.55
CA SER A 241 4.78 29.75 0.02
C SER A 241 4.06 30.99 -0.54
N GLY A 242 2.80 30.84 -0.97
CA GLY A 242 1.96 31.97 -1.38
C GLY A 242 1.52 32.80 -0.17
N PHE A 243 0.96 32.13 0.83
CA PHE A 243 0.50 32.70 2.10
C PHE A 243 1.03 31.86 3.26
N GLY A 244 2.17 32.28 3.80
CA GLY A 244 2.88 31.63 4.90
C GLY A 244 4.35 32.03 4.91
N THR A 245 5.16 31.32 5.66
CA THR A 245 6.60 31.57 5.76
C THR A 245 7.42 30.36 5.30
N VAL A 246 8.62 30.64 4.79
CA VAL A 246 9.63 29.62 4.51
C VAL A 246 10.72 29.74 5.57
N HIS A 247 10.97 28.65 6.29
CA HIS A 247 12.04 28.56 7.27
C HIS A 247 13.09 27.54 6.80
N ASN A 248 14.31 28.02 6.55
CA ASN A 248 15.44 27.19 6.19
C ASN A 248 16.45 27.15 7.34
N ALA A 249 16.59 25.98 7.96
CA ALA A 249 17.55 25.71 9.02
C ALA A 249 18.80 24.96 8.52
N LEU A 250 18.99 24.83 7.20
CA LEU A 250 20.21 24.27 6.62
C LEU A 250 21.32 25.32 6.60
N THR A 251 22.54 24.91 6.94
CA THR A 251 23.73 25.73 6.78
C THR A 251 24.01 25.95 5.29
N ALA A 252 24.14 27.22 4.88
CA ALA A 252 24.55 27.55 3.53
C ALA A 252 25.99 27.06 3.27
N SER A 253 26.23 26.46 2.12
CA SER A 253 27.56 26.10 1.63
C SER A 253 27.62 26.44 0.14
N ASP A 254 28.69 27.10 -0.28
CA ASP A 254 28.84 27.60 -1.65
C ASP A 254 29.16 26.49 -2.67
N SER A 255 29.44 25.26 -2.22
CA SER A 255 29.74 24.13 -3.11
C SER A 255 29.38 22.78 -2.47
N PRO A 256 28.93 21.77 -3.25
CA PRO A 256 28.76 20.39 -2.79
C PRO A 256 30.07 19.67 -2.41
N ASP A 257 31.22 20.34 -2.48
CA ASP A 257 32.55 19.72 -2.31
C ASP A 257 32.66 19.05 -0.93
N GLY A 258 32.57 17.71 -0.93
CA GLY A 258 32.63 16.85 0.26
C GLY A 258 31.30 16.20 0.66
N ALA A 259 30.19 16.48 -0.02
CA ALA A 259 28.94 15.74 0.16
C ALA A 259 28.95 14.44 -0.64
N GLU A 260 28.66 13.32 0.02
CA GLU A 260 28.56 12.00 -0.65
C GLU A 260 27.32 11.92 -1.56
N ASP A 261 26.26 12.64 -1.19
CA ASP A 261 24.97 12.65 -1.88
C ASP A 261 24.46 14.08 -2.11
N THR A 262 23.67 14.26 -3.18
CA THR A 262 22.98 15.51 -3.51
C THR A 262 21.47 15.31 -3.62
N VAL A 263 20.69 16.28 -3.16
CA VAL A 263 19.23 16.32 -3.31
C VAL A 263 18.76 17.66 -3.88
N GLU A 264 17.89 17.61 -4.89
CA GLU A 264 17.16 18.78 -5.40
C GLU A 264 15.80 18.84 -4.73
N VAL A 265 15.47 19.93 -4.04
CA VAL A 265 14.22 20.09 -3.32
C VAL A 265 13.42 21.24 -3.90
N ARG A 266 12.29 20.92 -4.52
CA ARG A 266 11.25 21.87 -4.90
C ARG A 266 10.02 21.66 -4.03
N ALA A 267 9.64 22.69 -3.27
CA ALA A 267 8.45 22.64 -2.43
C ALA A 267 7.58 23.88 -2.61
N ARG A 268 6.29 23.68 -2.88
CA ARG A 268 5.32 24.75 -3.11
C ARG A 268 4.09 24.56 -2.22
N THR A 269 3.70 25.60 -1.50
CA THR A 269 2.40 25.65 -0.82
C THR A 269 1.67 26.94 -1.14
N ARG A 270 0.35 26.90 -1.35
CA ARG A 270 -0.43 28.14 -1.53
C ARG A 270 -0.77 28.76 -0.18
N PHE A 271 -1.19 27.96 0.79
CA PHE A 271 -1.50 28.39 2.15
C PHE A 271 -0.85 27.44 3.16
N GLY A 272 0.20 27.90 3.82
CA GLY A 272 0.94 27.12 4.80
C GLY A 272 2.41 27.48 4.87
N ASN A 273 3.10 26.95 5.87
CA ASN A 273 4.52 27.19 6.06
C ASN A 273 5.34 26.08 5.42
N ILE A 274 6.56 26.40 5.00
CA ILE A 274 7.55 25.41 4.55
C ILE A 274 8.71 25.42 5.54
N GLY A 275 8.98 24.29 6.18
CA GLY A 275 10.15 24.06 7.00
C GLY A 275 11.12 23.12 6.29
N ILE A 276 12.41 23.47 6.28
CA ILE A 276 13.48 22.55 5.89
C ILE A 276 14.58 22.56 6.93
N HIS A 277 15.01 21.36 7.35
CA HIS A 277 15.96 21.17 8.43
C HIS A 277 16.84 19.94 8.18
N ARG A 278 17.89 19.78 8.98
CA ARG A 278 18.64 18.50 9.01
C ARG A 278 17.79 17.44 9.71
N ALA A 279 17.69 16.26 9.12
CA ALA A 279 17.04 15.13 9.76
C ALA A 279 17.75 14.82 11.09
N ALA A 280 16.97 14.54 12.15
CA ALA A 280 17.55 14.22 13.45
C ALA A 280 18.42 12.95 13.33
N PRO A 281 19.66 12.94 13.84
CA PRO A 281 20.47 11.73 13.89
C PRO A 281 19.73 10.70 14.74
N ARG A 282 19.51 9.50 14.18
CA ARG A 282 18.97 8.39 14.96
C ARG A 282 20.13 7.67 15.64
N GLY A 283 20.05 7.58 16.97
CA GLY A 283 20.89 6.71 17.77
C GLY A 283 20.54 5.23 17.61
#